data_AF-A0A2D4JN68-F1
#
_entry.id   AF-A0A2D4JN68-F1
#
_cell.length_a   1.000
_cell.length_b   1.000
_cell.length_c   1.000
_cell.angle_alpha   90.00
_cell.angle_beta   90.00
_cell.angle_gamma   90.00
#
_symmetry.space_group_name_H-M   'P 1'
#
loop_
_entity.id
_entity.type
_entity.pdbx_description
1 polymer ?
#
loop_
_entity_poly.entity_id
_entity_poly.type
_entity_poly.pdbx_seq_one_letter_code
_entity_poly.pdbx_strand_id
1 'polypeptide(L)'
;VEQRHPAALKTRETLLKVFVENLEHEDSFVYLSAIQGVARLSEASPPAALPFLLAQYAGAPTAETRMKVGEVLLRTTRALGDLAFQHRDSLLHAFLRGVRDPDCSLRASSLSNLGELCQILGFQLGSVVHELVSCLAAVVRTDREAEVRRAAVHVVVLLLRGLSTKAVEVLHDVLLDLYRLLKFVGRCEQDEVTVLHAQLALEELDGLLRPLLFPPQTLRKKIEILPY
;
A
#
# COMPACT_ATOMS: atom_id res chain seq x y z
N VAL A 1 -27.04 -19.25 1.09
CA VAL A 1 -26.32 -18.85 -0.14
C VAL A 1 -27.37 -18.42 -1.14
N GLU A 2 -27.66 -17.13 -1.23
CA GLU A 2 -28.66 -16.60 -2.17
C GLU A 2 -28.15 -16.79 -3.60
N GLN A 3 -28.89 -17.53 -4.42
CA GLN A 3 -28.61 -17.67 -5.85
C GLN A 3 -28.84 -16.31 -6.52
N ARG A 4 -27.74 -15.65 -6.92
CA ARG A 4 -27.81 -14.38 -7.65
C ARG A 4 -28.44 -14.60 -9.03
N HIS A 5 -29.57 -13.93 -9.29
CA HIS A 5 -30.30 -14.06 -10.55
C HIS A 5 -29.44 -13.56 -11.74
N PRO A 6 -29.32 -14.31 -12.85
CA PRO A 6 -28.42 -13.97 -13.95
C PRO A 6 -28.73 -12.61 -14.61
N ALA A 7 -30.01 -12.23 -14.65
CA ALA A 7 -30.41 -10.89 -15.11
C ALA A 7 -29.85 -9.76 -14.24
N ALA A 8 -29.77 -9.95 -12.92
CA ALA A 8 -29.24 -8.94 -12.00
C ALA A 8 -27.73 -8.74 -12.17
N LEU A 9 -26.98 -9.81 -12.49
CA LEU A 9 -25.56 -9.73 -12.80
C LEU A 9 -25.31 -8.93 -14.09
N LYS A 10 -26.08 -9.20 -15.15
CA LYS A 10 -25.98 -8.47 -16.43
C LYS A 10 -26.33 -6.99 -16.29
N THR A 11 -27.39 -6.66 -15.54
CA THR A 11 -27.73 -5.26 -15.24
C THR A 11 -26.62 -4.56 -14.49
N ARG A 12 -25.98 -5.24 -13.54
CA ARG A 12 -24.87 -4.69 -12.77
C ARG A 12 -23.64 -4.39 -13.63
N GLU A 13 -23.25 -5.31 -14.50
CA GLU A 13 -22.16 -5.08 -15.46
C GLU A 13 -22.46 -3.89 -16.38
N THR A 14 -23.72 -3.77 -16.81
CA THR A 14 -24.18 -2.64 -17.62
C THR A 14 -24.08 -1.33 -16.86
N LEU A 15 -24.53 -1.29 -15.59
CA LEU A 15 -24.41 -0.10 -14.74
C LEU A 15 -22.96 0.29 -14.47
N LEU A 16 -22.09 -0.70 -14.21
CA LEU A 16 -20.67 -0.44 -13.98
C LEU A 16 -20.03 0.18 -15.23
N LYS A 17 -20.38 -0.32 -16.42
CA LYS A 17 -19.95 0.27 -17.69
C LYS A 17 -20.43 1.72 -17.85
N VAL A 18 -21.72 1.99 -17.61
CA VAL A 18 -22.30 3.34 -17.72
C VAL A 18 -21.63 4.32 -16.77
N PHE A 19 -21.46 3.94 -15.49
CA PHE A 19 -20.77 4.80 -14.55
C PHE A 19 -19.35 5.10 -15.01
N VAL A 20 -18.68 4.16 -15.67
CA VAL A 20 -17.31 4.39 -16.11
C VAL A 20 -17.22 5.28 -17.34
N GLU A 21 -18.11 5.09 -18.32
CA GLU A 21 -18.21 6.00 -19.46
C GLU A 21 -18.40 7.47 -19.02
N ASN A 22 -18.92 7.67 -17.80
CA ASN A 22 -19.13 8.98 -17.19
C ASN A 22 -18.02 9.43 -16.24
N LEU A 23 -16.93 8.66 -16.07
CA LEU A 23 -15.73 9.07 -15.31
C LEU A 23 -14.87 10.10 -16.04
N GLU A 24 -15.18 10.45 -17.28
CA GLU A 24 -14.51 11.52 -18.03
C GLU A 24 -15.46 12.67 -18.34
N HIS A 25 -16.67 12.65 -17.77
CA HIS A 25 -17.67 13.66 -18.03
C HIS A 25 -17.22 15.02 -17.48
N GLU A 26 -17.28 16.09 -18.29
CA GLU A 26 -16.84 17.44 -17.91
C GLU A 26 -17.68 18.00 -16.74
N ASP A 27 -18.94 17.58 -16.65
CA ASP A 27 -19.80 17.89 -15.51
C ASP A 27 -19.37 17.13 -14.25
N SER A 28 -18.95 17.89 -13.24
CA SER A 28 -18.48 17.37 -11.95
C SER A 28 -19.52 16.54 -11.20
N PHE A 29 -20.82 16.82 -11.33
CA PHE A 29 -21.87 16.03 -10.68
C PHE A 29 -22.02 14.66 -11.34
N VAL A 30 -21.98 14.61 -12.67
CA VAL A 30 -22.07 13.36 -13.44
C VAL A 30 -20.86 12.48 -13.13
N TYR A 31 -19.67 13.08 -13.13
CA TYR A 31 -18.42 12.45 -12.77
C TYR A 31 -18.40 11.91 -11.32
N LEU A 32 -18.84 12.72 -10.34
CA LEU A 32 -18.89 12.28 -8.94
C LEU A 32 -19.90 11.15 -8.74
N SER A 33 -21.05 11.24 -9.40
CA SER A 33 -22.07 10.18 -9.38
C SER A 33 -21.53 8.89 -9.99
N ALA A 34 -20.75 9.01 -11.07
CA ALA A 34 -20.04 7.90 -11.70
C ALA A 34 -19.07 7.20 -10.74
N ILE A 35 -18.16 7.93 -10.10
CA ILE A 35 -17.22 7.36 -9.12
C ILE A 35 -17.96 6.66 -7.98
N GLN A 36 -18.98 7.31 -7.43
CA GLN A 36 -19.76 6.73 -6.34
C GLN A 36 -20.48 5.46 -6.79
N GLY A 37 -21.04 5.45 -7.99
CA GLY A 37 -21.66 4.28 -8.59
C GLY A 37 -20.66 3.13 -8.77
N VAL A 38 -19.47 3.41 -9.33
CA VAL A 38 -18.40 2.41 -9.46
C VAL A 38 -17.99 1.87 -8.09
N ALA A 39 -17.76 2.72 -7.09
CA ALA A 39 -17.38 2.29 -5.75
C ALA A 39 -18.42 1.34 -5.14
N ARG A 40 -19.70 1.69 -5.19
CA ARG A 40 -20.79 0.85 -4.66
C ARG A 40 -20.92 -0.48 -5.37
N LEU A 41 -20.80 -0.49 -6.70
CA LEU A 41 -20.87 -1.73 -7.47
C LEU A 41 -19.64 -2.62 -7.25
N SER A 42 -18.48 -1.99 -7.05
CA SER A 42 -17.23 -2.69 -6.77
C SER A 42 -17.25 -3.31 -5.39
N GLU A 43 -17.83 -2.66 -4.37
CA GLU A 43 -18.08 -3.28 -3.04
C GLU A 43 -19.00 -4.50 -3.13
N ALA A 44 -20.02 -4.48 -4.00
CA ALA A 44 -20.97 -5.59 -4.14
C ALA A 44 -20.37 -6.82 -4.87
N SER A 45 -19.33 -6.62 -5.69
CA SER A 45 -18.60 -7.71 -6.36
C SER A 45 -17.18 -7.32 -6.75
N PRO A 46 -16.28 -7.25 -5.76
CA PRO A 46 -14.92 -6.79 -5.97
C PRO A 46 -14.13 -7.55 -7.05
N PRO A 47 -14.22 -8.91 -7.15
CA PRO A 47 -13.46 -9.65 -8.16
C PRO A 47 -13.81 -9.27 -9.61
N ALA A 48 -15.06 -8.92 -9.87
CA ALA A 48 -15.53 -8.59 -11.22
C ALA A 48 -15.17 -7.15 -11.61
N ALA A 49 -15.11 -6.23 -10.64
CA ALA A 49 -14.79 -4.82 -10.88
C ALA A 49 -13.28 -4.58 -11.04
N LEU A 50 -12.44 -5.42 -10.45
CA LEU A 50 -11.01 -5.16 -10.35
C LEU A 50 -10.25 -5.10 -11.69
N PRO A 51 -10.43 -6.04 -12.66
CA PRO A 51 -9.75 -5.94 -13.96
C PRO A 51 -10.09 -4.65 -14.69
N PHE A 52 -11.34 -4.21 -14.53
CA PHE A 52 -11.84 -3.01 -15.14
C PHE A 52 -11.24 -1.75 -14.49
N LEU A 53 -11.21 -1.67 -13.16
CA LEU A 53 -10.60 -0.55 -12.42
C LEU A 53 -9.10 -0.42 -12.71
N LEU A 54 -8.39 -1.55 -12.83
CA LEU A 54 -6.97 -1.56 -13.22
C LEU A 54 -6.75 -0.96 -14.61
N ALA A 55 -7.61 -1.29 -15.58
CA ALA A 55 -7.52 -0.72 -16.93
C ALA A 55 -7.76 0.80 -16.92
N GLN A 56 -8.76 1.27 -16.17
CA GLN A 56 -9.05 2.70 -16.04
C GLN A 56 -7.93 3.47 -15.34
N TYR A 57 -7.36 2.90 -14.28
CA TYR A 57 -6.24 3.52 -13.58
C TYR A 57 -5.01 3.69 -14.49
N ALA A 58 -4.77 2.71 -15.38
CA ALA A 58 -3.66 2.76 -16.33
C ALA A 58 -3.93 3.66 -17.55
N GLY A 59 -5.19 3.80 -17.97
CA GLY A 59 -5.59 4.39 -19.25
C GLY A 59 -6.28 5.74 -19.19
N ALA A 60 -6.79 6.17 -18.03
CA ALA A 60 -7.53 7.43 -17.95
C ALA A 60 -6.62 8.64 -18.28
N PRO A 61 -7.16 9.66 -18.98
CA PRO A 61 -6.36 10.69 -19.64
C PRO A 61 -5.73 11.69 -18.68
N THR A 62 -6.36 11.93 -17.54
CA THR A 62 -5.92 12.93 -16.56
C THR A 62 -5.36 12.27 -15.31
N ALA A 63 -4.38 12.94 -14.68
CA ALA A 63 -3.87 12.52 -13.37
C ALA A 63 -4.98 12.50 -12.31
N GLU A 64 -5.85 13.52 -12.33
CA GLU A 64 -6.99 13.62 -11.42
C GLU A 64 -7.93 12.40 -11.52
N THR A 65 -8.37 12.02 -12.72
CA THR A 65 -9.25 10.84 -12.88
C THR A 65 -8.55 9.58 -12.43
N ARG A 66 -7.26 9.42 -12.75
CA ARG A 66 -6.47 8.27 -12.28
C ARG A 66 -6.35 8.22 -10.76
N MET A 67 -6.16 9.36 -10.08
CA MET A 67 -6.15 9.41 -8.61
C MET A 67 -7.49 8.93 -8.03
N LYS A 68 -8.62 9.40 -8.57
CA LYS A 68 -9.93 8.99 -8.05
C LYS A 68 -10.25 7.53 -8.35
N VAL A 69 -9.88 7.02 -9.52
CA VAL A 69 -9.95 5.58 -9.83
C VAL A 69 -9.05 4.77 -8.90
N GLY A 70 -7.85 5.27 -8.58
CA GLY A 70 -6.91 4.65 -7.65
C GLY A 70 -7.49 4.47 -6.25
N GLU A 71 -8.19 5.49 -5.74
CA GLU A 71 -8.91 5.41 -4.46
C GLU A 71 -10.03 4.34 -4.50
N VAL A 72 -10.81 4.29 -5.58
CA VAL A 72 -11.85 3.26 -5.75
C VAL A 72 -11.25 1.87 -5.87
N LEU A 73 -10.14 1.73 -6.60
CA LEU A 73 -9.39 0.48 -6.74
C LEU A 73 -8.88 -0.01 -5.37
N LEU A 74 -8.36 0.90 -4.54
CA LEU A 74 -7.89 0.55 -3.20
C LEU A 74 -9.04 0.15 -2.27
N ARG A 75 -10.16 0.88 -2.29
CA ARG A 75 -11.39 0.48 -1.55
C ARG A 75 -11.90 -0.89 -1.97
N THR A 76 -11.90 -1.15 -3.27
CA THR A 76 -12.29 -2.45 -3.84
C THR A 76 -11.34 -3.56 -3.38
N THR A 77 -10.04 -3.24 -3.30
CA THR A 77 -9.02 -4.15 -2.79
C THR A 77 -9.23 -4.46 -1.30
N ARG A 78 -9.57 -3.48 -0.47
CA ARG A 78 -9.95 -3.72 0.94
C ARG A 78 -11.17 -4.64 1.03
N ALA A 79 -12.17 -4.42 0.18
CA ALA A 79 -13.39 -5.23 0.16
C ALA A 79 -13.15 -6.68 -0.30
N LEU A 80 -12.06 -6.96 -1.02
CA LEU A 80 -11.65 -8.33 -1.35
C LEU A 80 -11.14 -9.11 -0.13
N GLY A 81 -10.59 -8.44 0.89
CA GLY A 81 -9.93 -9.10 2.01
C GLY A 81 -8.84 -10.06 1.53
N ASP A 82 -8.87 -11.30 2.02
CA ASP A 82 -7.89 -12.34 1.68
C ASP A 82 -7.81 -12.67 0.18
N LEU A 83 -8.88 -12.41 -0.59
CA LEU A 83 -8.88 -12.62 -2.05
C LEU A 83 -8.02 -11.58 -2.79
N ALA A 84 -7.61 -10.48 -2.13
CA ALA A 84 -6.71 -9.49 -2.71
C ALA A 84 -5.38 -10.12 -3.15
N PHE A 85 -4.94 -11.20 -2.48
CA PHE A 85 -3.74 -11.94 -2.83
C PHE A 85 -3.70 -12.39 -4.29
N GLN A 86 -4.84 -12.86 -4.81
CA GLN A 86 -4.95 -13.39 -6.17
C GLN A 86 -4.70 -12.32 -7.24
N HIS A 87 -4.78 -11.05 -6.84
CA HIS A 87 -4.61 -9.89 -7.69
C HIS A 87 -3.38 -9.06 -7.31
N ARG A 88 -2.54 -9.57 -6.39
CA ARG A 88 -1.38 -8.88 -5.84
C ARG A 88 -0.50 -8.27 -6.93
N ASP A 89 -0.09 -9.07 -7.90
CA ASP A 89 0.90 -8.65 -8.89
C ASP A 89 0.32 -7.56 -9.81
N SER A 90 -0.95 -7.68 -10.20
CA SER A 90 -1.64 -6.67 -10.99
C SER A 90 -1.80 -5.34 -10.24
N LEU A 91 -2.13 -5.40 -8.95
CA LEU A 91 -2.30 -4.23 -8.09
C LEU A 91 -0.95 -3.53 -7.82
N LEU A 92 0.09 -4.30 -7.48
CA LEU A 92 1.43 -3.78 -7.28
C LEU A 92 1.96 -3.15 -8.57
N HIS A 93 1.81 -3.82 -9.72
CA HIS A 93 2.23 -3.29 -11.01
C HIS A 93 1.52 -1.98 -11.34
N ALA A 94 0.21 -1.90 -11.11
CA ALA A 94 -0.56 -0.69 -11.35
C ALA A 94 -0.02 0.48 -10.51
N PHE A 95 0.07 0.34 -9.18
CA PHE A 95 0.53 1.44 -8.34
C PHE A 95 2.00 1.79 -8.57
N LEU A 96 2.89 0.81 -8.78
CA LEU A 96 4.30 1.07 -9.14
C LEU A 96 4.47 1.79 -10.49
N ARG A 97 3.52 1.62 -11.42
CA ARG A 97 3.45 2.44 -12.64
C ARG A 97 3.05 3.88 -12.30
N GLY A 98 2.06 4.08 -11.43
CA GLY A 98 1.64 5.41 -10.96
C GLY A 98 2.74 6.18 -10.21
N VAL A 99 3.63 5.49 -9.49
CA VAL A 99 4.81 6.10 -8.84
C VAL A 99 5.78 6.74 -9.85
N ARG A 100 5.69 6.40 -11.14
CA ARG A 100 6.55 6.96 -12.21
C ARG A 100 5.84 8.02 -13.06
N ASP A 101 4.67 8.48 -12.64
CA ASP A 101 3.89 9.44 -13.42
C ASP A 101 4.56 10.82 -13.50
N PRO A 102 4.44 11.58 -14.61
CA PRO A 102 4.88 12.96 -14.66
C PRO A 102 4.22 13.85 -13.59
N ASP A 103 2.97 13.58 -13.24
CA ASP A 103 2.23 14.37 -12.24
C ASP A 103 2.61 13.95 -10.80
N CYS A 104 3.03 14.93 -9.98
CA CYS A 104 3.49 14.67 -8.62
C CYS A 104 2.37 14.24 -7.66
N SER A 105 1.17 14.79 -7.83
CA SER A 105 0.01 14.43 -7.01
C SER A 105 -0.40 12.98 -7.27
N LEU A 106 -0.35 12.51 -8.52
CA LEU A 106 -0.58 11.11 -8.84
C LEU A 106 0.56 10.22 -8.31
N ARG A 107 1.83 10.61 -8.40
CA ARG A 107 2.94 9.83 -7.79
C ARG A 107 2.72 9.65 -6.29
N ALA A 108 2.43 10.73 -5.56
CA ALA A 108 2.16 10.71 -4.12
C ALA A 108 0.94 9.85 -3.78
N SER A 109 -0.17 10.01 -4.50
CA SER A 109 -1.38 9.18 -4.34
C SER A 109 -1.10 7.69 -4.58
N SER A 110 -0.31 7.38 -5.61
CA SER A 110 0.07 6.00 -5.94
C SER A 110 0.92 5.37 -4.85
N LEU A 111 1.84 6.12 -4.24
CA LEU A 111 2.62 5.67 -3.08
C LEU A 111 1.73 5.40 -1.87
N SER A 112 0.78 6.29 -1.56
CA SER A 112 -0.18 6.06 -0.48
C SER A 112 -1.00 4.79 -0.70
N ASN A 113 -1.52 4.59 -1.92
CA ASN A 113 -2.25 3.38 -2.29
C ASN A 113 -1.37 2.12 -2.19
N LEU A 114 -0.11 2.23 -2.58
CA LEU A 114 0.87 1.14 -2.48
C LEU A 114 1.15 0.77 -1.03
N GLY A 115 1.35 1.74 -0.14
CA GLY A 115 1.59 1.48 1.28
C GLY A 115 0.42 0.79 1.96
N GLU A 116 -0.80 1.22 1.65
CA GLU A 116 -2.00 0.58 2.17
C GLU A 116 -2.24 -0.81 1.56
N LEU A 117 -2.01 -0.99 0.26
CA LEU A 117 -2.02 -2.32 -0.36
C LEU A 117 -1.08 -3.28 0.37
N CYS A 118 0.12 -2.81 0.75
CA CYS A 118 1.06 -3.64 1.50
C CYS A 118 0.53 -4.03 2.88
N GLN A 119 -0.25 -3.17 3.55
CA GLN A 119 -0.92 -3.53 4.81
C GLN A 119 -2.02 -4.57 4.60
N ILE A 120 -2.80 -4.45 3.51
CA ILE A 120 -3.84 -5.43 3.16
C ILE A 120 -3.21 -6.81 2.89
N LEU A 121 -2.10 -6.85 2.14
CA LEU A 121 -1.41 -8.09 1.80
C LEU A 121 -0.65 -8.69 3.01
N GLY A 122 -0.15 -7.84 3.92
CA GLY A 122 0.60 -8.24 5.09
C GLY A 122 1.74 -9.21 4.75
N PHE A 123 1.65 -10.43 5.28
CA PHE A 123 2.64 -11.50 5.06
C PHE A 123 2.81 -11.96 3.61
N GLN A 124 1.87 -11.64 2.75
CA GLN A 124 1.82 -12.16 1.39
C GLN A 124 2.67 -11.36 0.41
N LEU A 125 3.44 -10.38 0.89
CA LEU A 125 4.35 -9.57 0.07
C LEU A 125 5.47 -10.41 -0.56
N GLY A 126 5.97 -11.44 0.16
CA GLY A 126 6.94 -12.41 -0.37
C GLY A 126 8.18 -11.74 -1.00
N SER A 127 8.56 -12.20 -2.20
CA SER A 127 9.74 -11.69 -2.92
C SER A 127 9.63 -10.23 -3.37
N VAL A 128 8.40 -9.69 -3.46
CA VAL A 128 8.18 -8.32 -3.97
C VAL A 128 8.65 -7.25 -2.98
N VAL A 129 8.90 -7.62 -1.72
CA VAL A 129 9.46 -6.72 -0.70
C VAL A 129 10.75 -6.05 -1.18
N HIS A 130 11.63 -6.78 -1.86
CA HIS A 130 12.90 -6.22 -2.37
C HIS A 130 12.67 -5.16 -3.44
N GLU A 131 11.78 -5.43 -4.39
CA GLU A 131 11.43 -4.50 -5.46
C GLU A 131 10.76 -3.25 -4.90
N LEU A 132 9.87 -3.43 -3.92
CA LEU A 132 9.21 -2.35 -3.20
C LEU A 132 10.21 -1.44 -2.48
N VAL A 133 11.09 -2.01 -1.66
CA VAL A 133 12.09 -1.23 -0.91
C VAL A 133 13.07 -0.53 -1.86
N SER A 134 13.48 -1.19 -2.94
CA SER A 134 14.31 -0.57 -3.97
C SER A 134 13.61 0.63 -4.64
N CYS A 135 12.34 0.48 -4.99
CA CYS A 135 11.52 1.55 -5.55
C CYS A 135 11.40 2.73 -4.57
N LEU A 136 11.06 2.47 -3.30
CA LEU A 136 10.95 3.50 -2.27
C LEU A 136 12.28 4.23 -2.06
N ALA A 137 13.40 3.50 -2.01
CA ALA A 137 14.72 4.08 -1.87
C ALA A 137 15.10 4.96 -3.07
N ALA A 138 14.70 4.58 -4.28
CA ALA A 138 14.90 5.41 -5.47
C ALA A 138 14.08 6.71 -5.36
N VAL A 139 12.78 6.62 -5.08
CA VAL A 139 11.90 7.80 -4.94
C VAL A 139 12.42 8.77 -3.89
N VAL A 140 12.76 8.28 -2.70
CA VAL A 140 13.31 9.09 -1.60
C VAL A 140 14.61 9.79 -1.99
N ARG A 141 15.44 9.20 -2.86
CA ARG A 141 16.73 9.79 -3.25
C ARG A 141 16.62 10.72 -4.45
N THR A 142 15.66 10.51 -5.35
CA THR A 142 15.69 11.13 -6.67
C THR A 142 14.44 11.96 -7.01
N ASP A 143 13.31 11.78 -6.31
CA ASP A 143 12.12 12.57 -6.62
C ASP A 143 12.34 14.04 -6.24
N ARG A 144 11.93 14.93 -7.15
CA ARG A 144 12.11 16.38 -7.00
C ARG A 144 11.16 16.95 -5.96
N GLU A 145 9.98 16.36 -5.84
CA GLU A 145 8.90 16.90 -5.02
C GLU A 145 8.95 16.35 -3.60
N ALA A 146 8.98 17.25 -2.62
CA ALA A 146 9.05 16.89 -1.21
C ALA A 146 7.84 16.05 -0.77
N GLU A 147 6.64 16.33 -1.31
CA GLU A 147 5.42 15.57 -1.00
C GLU A 147 5.52 14.10 -1.44
N VAL A 148 6.19 13.83 -2.57
CA VAL A 148 6.35 12.47 -3.09
C VAL A 148 7.38 11.71 -2.26
N ARG A 149 8.50 12.36 -1.90
CA ARG A 149 9.48 11.78 -0.97
C ARG A 149 8.85 11.50 0.39
N ARG A 150 8.02 12.41 0.91
CA ARG A 150 7.24 12.23 2.15
C ARG A 150 6.32 11.01 2.06
N ALA A 151 5.58 10.87 0.96
CA ALA A 151 4.71 9.72 0.74
C ALA A 151 5.51 8.40 0.73
N ALA A 152 6.68 8.36 0.08
CA ALA A 152 7.53 7.17 0.06
C ALA A 152 8.05 6.79 1.45
N VAL A 153 8.48 7.76 2.26
CA VAL A 153 8.87 7.50 3.66
C VAL A 153 7.67 7.02 4.48
N HIS A 154 6.49 7.57 4.23
CA HIS A 154 5.27 7.12 4.90
C HIS A 154 4.91 5.67 4.57
N VAL A 155 5.16 5.19 3.34
CA VAL A 155 5.01 3.76 3.00
C VAL A 155 5.89 2.88 3.90
N VAL A 156 7.14 3.29 4.17
CA VAL A 156 8.02 2.55 5.10
C VAL A 156 7.42 2.48 6.50
N VAL A 157 6.86 3.59 7.00
CA VAL A 157 6.15 3.61 8.29
C VAL A 157 4.96 2.63 8.29
N LEU A 158 4.14 2.64 7.23
CA LEU A 158 2.98 1.77 7.10
C LEU A 158 3.36 0.29 7.03
N LEU A 159 4.47 -0.05 6.36
CA LEU A 159 5.02 -1.41 6.31
C LEU A 159 5.43 -1.90 7.69
N LEU A 160 6.24 -1.12 8.41
CA LEU A 160 6.72 -1.50 9.75
C LEU A 160 5.56 -1.67 10.72
N ARG A 161 4.59 -0.75 10.72
CA ARG A 161 3.41 -0.82 11.59
C ARG A 161 2.46 -1.95 11.21
N GLY A 162 2.22 -2.13 9.91
CA GLY A 162 1.31 -3.16 9.41
C GLY A 162 1.81 -4.58 9.70
N LEU A 163 3.13 -4.79 9.63
CA LEU A 163 3.75 -6.08 9.95
C LEU A 163 3.98 -6.26 11.46
N SER A 164 4.14 -5.17 12.21
CA SER A 164 4.35 -5.19 13.67
C SER A 164 5.48 -6.15 14.06
N THR A 165 5.27 -7.03 15.05
CA THR A 165 6.27 -8.03 15.50
C THR A 165 6.78 -8.95 14.39
N LYS A 166 6.02 -9.08 13.30
CA LYS A 166 6.38 -9.91 12.14
C LYS A 166 7.21 -9.17 11.10
N ALA A 167 7.41 -7.86 11.27
CA ALA A 167 8.24 -7.07 10.37
C ALA A 167 9.66 -7.64 10.27
N VAL A 168 10.20 -8.15 11.38
CA VAL A 168 11.58 -8.69 11.39
C VAL A 168 11.69 -9.98 10.56
N GLU A 169 10.65 -10.80 10.55
CA GLU A 169 10.60 -12.04 9.76
C GLU A 169 10.36 -11.73 8.27
N VAL A 170 9.37 -10.89 7.96
CA VAL A 170 8.95 -10.59 6.58
C VAL A 170 9.94 -9.69 5.86
N LEU A 171 10.55 -8.72 6.56
CA LEU A 171 11.48 -7.75 5.99
C LEU A 171 12.94 -8.13 6.22
N HIS A 172 13.23 -9.32 6.77
CA HIS A 172 14.57 -9.75 7.20
C HIS A 172 15.69 -9.30 6.24
N ASP A 173 15.53 -9.59 4.96
CA ASP A 173 16.55 -9.35 3.93
C ASP A 173 16.73 -7.86 3.57
N VAL A 174 15.74 -7.01 3.88
CA VAL A 174 15.73 -5.58 3.54
C VAL A 174 15.77 -4.64 4.76
N LEU A 175 15.72 -5.18 5.99
CA LEU A 175 15.70 -4.38 7.24
C LEU A 175 16.88 -3.41 7.32
N LEU A 176 18.08 -3.88 6.98
CA LEU A 176 19.28 -3.06 7.02
C LEU A 176 19.20 -1.90 6.01
N ASP A 177 18.65 -2.16 4.83
CA ASP A 177 18.49 -1.14 3.79
C ASP A 177 17.43 -0.12 4.17
N LEU A 178 16.32 -0.55 4.78
CA LEU A 178 15.31 0.34 5.36
C LEU A 178 15.90 1.21 6.48
N TYR A 179 16.65 0.63 7.41
CA TYR A 179 17.33 1.39 8.46
C TYR A 179 18.28 2.45 7.89
N ARG A 180 19.11 2.08 6.91
CA ARG A 180 20.03 3.00 6.23
C ARG A 180 19.28 4.09 5.47
N LEU A 181 18.18 3.76 4.81
CA LEU A 181 17.34 4.71 4.10
C LEU A 181 16.75 5.74 5.07
N LEU A 182 16.19 5.31 6.19
CA LEU A 182 15.61 6.20 7.20
C LEU A 182 16.68 7.10 7.86
N LYS A 183 17.88 6.57 8.14
CA LYS A 183 19.02 7.38 8.61
C LYS A 183 19.48 8.39 7.57
N PHE A 184 19.44 8.05 6.28
CA PHE A 184 19.73 8.97 5.19
C PHE A 184 18.70 10.10 5.16
N VAL A 185 17.41 9.78 5.21
CA VAL A 185 16.31 10.75 5.25
C VAL A 185 16.49 11.75 6.38
N GLY A 186 16.74 11.28 7.61
CA GLY A 186 16.94 12.16 8.77
C GLY A 186 18.16 13.07 8.70
N ARG A 187 19.08 12.85 7.75
CA ARG A 187 20.27 13.70 7.53
C ARG A 187 20.14 14.64 6.34
N CYS A 188 19.38 14.24 5.32
CA CYS A 188 19.38 14.88 4.01
C CYS A 188 18.07 15.60 3.67
N GLU A 189 16.94 15.20 4.26
CA GLU A 189 15.68 15.89 3.99
C GLU A 189 15.58 17.23 4.71
N GLN A 190 14.96 18.19 4.01
CA GLN A 190 14.65 19.51 4.55
C GLN A 190 13.23 19.58 5.11
N ASP A 191 12.34 18.70 4.65
CA ASP A 191 10.96 18.66 5.10
C ASP A 191 10.86 18.05 6.50
N GLU A 192 10.52 18.87 7.49
CA GLU A 192 10.44 18.46 8.90
C GLU A 192 9.45 17.32 9.12
N VAL A 193 8.35 17.29 8.37
CA VAL A 193 7.35 16.20 8.46
C VAL A 193 7.96 14.87 8.01
N THR A 194 8.71 14.88 6.91
CA THR A 194 9.42 13.69 6.41
C THR A 194 10.50 13.23 7.39
N VAL A 195 11.25 14.17 7.97
CA VAL A 195 12.26 13.87 9.01
C VAL A 195 11.60 13.23 10.24
N LEU A 196 10.47 13.78 10.70
CA LEU A 196 9.71 13.22 11.83
C LEU A 196 9.20 11.81 11.52
N HIS A 197 8.62 11.58 10.33
CA HIS A 197 8.20 10.25 9.91
C HIS A 197 9.36 9.25 9.91
N ALA A 198 10.56 9.66 9.48
CA ALA A 198 11.72 8.79 9.50
C ALA A 198 12.21 8.49 10.92
N GLN A 199 12.16 9.46 11.83
CA GLN A 199 12.50 9.26 13.24
C GLN A 199 11.53 8.28 13.90
N LEU A 200 10.23 8.47 13.73
CA LEU A 200 9.21 7.54 14.24
C LEU A 200 9.39 6.13 13.69
N ALA A 201 9.70 5.98 12.39
CA ALA A 201 10.00 4.68 11.81
C ALA A 201 11.24 4.00 12.41
N LEU A 202 12.28 4.79 12.73
CA LEU A 202 13.48 4.28 13.39
C LEU A 202 13.22 3.84 14.84
N GLU A 203 12.36 4.55 15.56
CA GLU A 203 11.93 4.16 16.91
C GLU A 203 11.13 2.85 16.90
N GLU A 204 10.22 2.69 15.94
CA GLU A 204 9.47 1.45 15.73
C GLU A 204 10.42 0.28 15.43
N LEU A 205 11.41 0.49 14.55
CA LEU A 205 12.46 -0.49 14.27
C LEU A 205 13.28 -0.86 15.51
N ASP A 206 13.68 0.11 16.33
CA ASP A 206 14.40 -0.16 17.59
C ASP A 206 13.54 -0.99 18.55
N GLY A 207 12.26 -0.62 18.71
CA GLY A 207 11.30 -1.36 19.52
C GLY A 207 11.11 -2.81 19.09
N LEU A 208 11.14 -3.08 17.78
CA LEU A 208 11.01 -4.42 17.21
C LEU A 208 12.30 -5.25 17.34
N LEU A 209 13.47 -4.63 17.17
CA LEU A 209 14.76 -5.34 17.16
C LEU A 209 15.33 -5.54 18.57
N ARG A 210 15.10 -4.61 19.50
CA ARG A 210 15.71 -4.63 20.83
C ARG A 210 15.39 -5.89 21.65
N PRO A 211 14.17 -6.43 21.69
CA PRO A 211 13.88 -7.69 22.38
C PRO A 211 14.58 -8.90 21.75
N LEU A 212 14.87 -8.86 20.44
CA LEU A 212 15.55 -9.93 19.72
C LEU A 212 17.06 -9.89 19.93
N LEU A 213 17.64 -8.69 19.95
CA LEU A 213 19.06 -8.46 20.20
C LEU A 213 19.43 -8.61 21.67
N PHE A 214 18.51 -8.25 22.57
CA PHE A 214 18.71 -8.26 24.02
C PHE A 214 17.53 -8.98 24.71
N PRO A 215 17.42 -10.31 24.56
CA PRO A 215 16.34 -11.06 25.19
C PRO A 215 16.41 -10.94 26.72
N PRO A 216 15.27 -10.80 27.41
CA PRO A 216 15.25 -10.67 28.86
C PRO A 216 15.86 -11.91 29.49
N GLN A 217 16.91 -11.71 30.30
CA GLN A 217 17.56 -12.82 30.99
C GLN A 217 16.65 -13.37 32.09
N THR A 218 16.22 -14.62 31.93
CA THR A 218 15.49 -15.33 33.00
C THR A 218 16.49 -16.00 33.92
N LEU A 219 16.75 -15.39 35.08
CA LEU A 219 17.54 -16.01 36.14
C LEU A 219 16.78 -17.23 36.69
N ARG A 220 17.12 -18.43 36.22
CA ARG A 220 16.64 -19.69 36.78
C ARG A 220 17.62 -20.15 37.85
N LYS A 221 17.19 -20.25 39.11
CA LYS A 221 17.98 -20.90 40.16
C LYS A 221 18.10 -22.38 39.84
N LYS A 222 19.30 -22.84 39.47
CA LYS A 222 19.62 -24.26 39.35
C LYS A 222 20.06 -24.76 40.72
N ILE A 223 19.20 -25.52 41.39
CA ILE A 223 19.57 -26.21 42.63
C ILE A 223 20.13 -27.57 42.22
N GLU A 224 21.44 -27.75 42.35
CA GLU A 224 22.09 -29.05 42.21
C GLU A 224 22.35 -29.62 43.61
N ILE A 225 21.81 -30.80 43.88
CA ILE A 225 22.12 -31.55 45.10
C ILE A 225 23.35 -32.40 44.77
N LEU A 226 24.48 -32.09 45.40
CA LEU A 226 25.70 -32.86 45.24
C LEU A 226 25.58 -34.19 46.02
N PRO A 227 25.91 -35.34 45.41
CA PRO A 227 25.98 -36.60 46.14
C PRO A 227 27.17 -36.60 47.12
N TYR A 228 26.92 -37.14 48.32
CA TYR A 228 27.91 -37.33 49.39
C TYR A 228 28.85 -38.51 49.11
#